data_AF-A0ABD3P534-F1
#
_entry.id   AF-A0ABD3P534-F1
#
_cell.length_a   1.000
_cell.length_b   1.000
_cell.length_c   1.000
_cell.angle_alpha   90.00
_cell.angle_beta   90.00
_cell.angle_gamma   90.00
#
_symmetry.space_group_name_H-M   'P 1'
#
loop_
_entity.id
_entity.type
_entity.pdbx_description
1 polymer ?
#
loop_
_entity_poly.entity_id
_entity_poly.type
_entity_poly.pdbx_seq_one_letter_code
_entity_poly.pdbx_strand_id
1 'polypeptide(L)'
;MISSKQSVLRLYRRCLKSVQQIPDLNQRATYLNYVKDGFRRKAHLPQNSREAILAYRDGTEQVTDMEYYQQMAKLKHKIRDSKLELNSYETSAGKEASQASERGQDKIPSQTADSEVYRWLTSHLPHLRREDATRYCDCLVEDGFDSVSFIEEELVEDDLDFMKRAHRRVIIRHLENQRNDTR
;
A
#
# COMPACT_ATOMS: atom_id res chain seq x y z
N MET A 1 21.45 -18.90 1.18
CA MET A 1 22.29 -18.29 2.24
C MET A 1 21.38 -17.57 3.20
N ILE A 2 21.55 -17.88 4.48
CA ILE A 2 21.01 -17.30 5.72
C ILE A 2 19.99 -16.17 5.52
N SER A 3 18.75 -16.39 5.96
CA SER A 3 17.78 -15.31 6.11
C SER A 3 18.35 -14.32 7.12
N SER A 4 18.90 -13.21 6.63
CA SER A 4 19.43 -12.16 7.50
C SER A 4 18.29 -11.66 8.40
N LYS A 5 18.58 -11.12 9.60
CA LYS A 5 17.55 -10.46 10.41
C LYS A 5 16.76 -9.44 9.57
N GLN A 6 17.44 -8.76 8.65
CA GLN A 6 16.84 -7.84 7.69
C GLN A 6 15.90 -8.54 6.70
N SER A 7 16.25 -9.73 6.21
CA SER A 7 15.39 -10.53 5.32
C SER A 7 14.09 -10.94 6.02
N VAL A 8 14.18 -11.39 7.29
CA VAL A 8 12.99 -11.74 8.09
C VAL A 8 12.10 -10.52 8.32
N LEU A 9 12.69 -9.35 8.64
CA LEU A 9 11.94 -8.11 8.81
C LEU A 9 11.27 -7.64 7.50
N ARG A 10 11.97 -7.78 6.36
CA ARG A 10 11.37 -7.50 5.04
C ARG A 10 10.19 -8.42 4.75
N LEU A 11 10.32 -9.72 5.05
CA LEU A 11 9.23 -10.67 4.89
C LEU A 11 8.04 -10.32 5.79
N TYR A 12 8.29 -10.01 7.07
CA TYR A 12 7.24 -9.57 8.00
C TYR A 12 6.46 -8.38 7.46
N ARG A 13 7.15 -7.32 7.02
CA ARG A 13 6.50 -6.14 6.43
C ARG A 13 5.72 -6.46 5.17
N ARG A 14 6.27 -7.30 4.29
CA ARG A 14 5.58 -7.77 3.08
C ARG A 14 4.27 -8.48 3.44
N CYS A 15 4.29 -9.36 4.46
CA CYS A 15 3.08 -9.98 4.97
C CYS A 15 2.06 -8.95 5.45
N LEU A 16 2.48 -7.97 6.26
CA LEU A 16 1.58 -6.93 6.75
C LEU A 16 0.95 -6.11 5.62
N LYS A 17 1.76 -5.64 4.66
CA LYS A 17 1.28 -4.89 3.49
C LYS A 17 0.24 -5.67 2.71
N SER A 18 0.50 -6.95 2.44
CA SER A 18 -0.45 -7.78 1.72
C SER A 18 -1.73 -8.01 2.53
N VAL A 19 -1.66 -8.14 3.87
CA VAL A 19 -2.86 -8.19 4.72
C VAL A 19 -3.68 -6.89 4.62
N GLN A 20 -3.06 -5.72 4.53
CA GLN A 20 -3.79 -4.44 4.39
C GLN A 20 -4.63 -4.37 3.11
N GLN A 21 -4.29 -5.14 2.07
CA GLN A 21 -5.06 -5.19 0.83
C GLN A 21 -6.34 -6.04 0.94
N ILE A 22 -6.61 -6.69 2.09
CA ILE A 22 -7.84 -7.45 2.31
C ILE A 22 -9.02 -6.49 2.52
N PRO A 23 -10.08 -6.54 1.68
CA PRO A 23 -11.20 -5.60 1.77
C PRO A 23 -12.03 -5.75 3.06
N ASP A 24 -12.20 -6.97 3.54
CA ASP A 24 -12.97 -7.25 4.75
C ASP A 24 -12.16 -6.94 6.02
N LEU A 25 -12.68 -6.04 6.87
CA LEU A 25 -11.99 -5.56 8.06
C LEU A 25 -11.79 -6.65 9.12
N ASN A 26 -12.74 -7.57 9.28
CA ASN A 26 -12.65 -8.64 10.28
C ASN A 26 -11.61 -9.68 9.86
N GLN A 27 -11.59 -10.05 8.59
CA GLN A 27 -10.56 -10.90 8.01
C GLN A 27 -9.20 -10.23 8.12
N ARG A 28 -9.09 -8.95 7.74
CA ARG A 28 -7.85 -8.18 7.86
C ARG A 28 -7.30 -8.21 9.29
N ALA A 29 -8.12 -7.92 10.30
CA ALA A 29 -7.71 -7.98 11.70
C ALA A 29 -7.26 -9.38 12.12
N THR A 30 -7.97 -10.42 11.66
CA THR A 30 -7.63 -11.83 11.94
C THR A 30 -6.27 -12.20 11.36
N TYR A 31 -6.03 -11.90 10.07
CA TYR A 31 -4.75 -12.19 9.41
C TYR A 31 -3.62 -11.34 9.97
N LEU A 32 -3.88 -10.10 10.38
CA LEU A 32 -2.88 -9.24 11.03
C LEU A 32 -2.37 -9.89 12.33
N ASN A 33 -3.29 -10.36 13.17
CA ASN A 33 -2.93 -11.08 14.40
C ASN A 33 -2.20 -12.38 14.09
N TYR A 34 -2.65 -13.14 13.07
CA TYR A 34 -2.00 -14.38 12.65
C TYR A 34 -0.54 -14.15 12.23
N VAL A 35 -0.28 -13.12 11.44
CA VAL A 35 1.09 -12.74 11.03
C VAL A 35 1.89 -12.33 12.27
N LYS A 36 1.39 -11.40 13.09
CA LYS A 36 2.10 -10.94 14.29
C LYS A 36 2.46 -12.10 15.24
N ASP A 37 1.51 -12.99 15.53
CA ASP A 37 1.73 -14.15 16.38
C ASP A 37 2.63 -15.22 15.73
N GLY A 38 2.54 -15.38 14.41
CA GLY A 38 3.38 -16.28 13.63
C GLY A 38 4.87 -15.94 13.75
N PHE A 39 5.20 -14.66 13.63
CA PHE A 39 6.57 -14.15 13.80
C PHE A 39 7.00 -14.14 15.26
N ARG A 40 6.12 -13.72 16.19
CA ARG A 40 6.40 -13.70 17.63
C ARG A 40 6.76 -15.08 18.17
N ARG A 41 5.99 -16.12 17.82
CA ARG A 41 6.25 -17.51 18.26
C ARG A 41 7.59 -18.03 17.76
N LYS A 42 8.09 -17.52 16.64
CA LYS A 42 9.36 -17.95 16.02
C LYS A 42 10.53 -17.02 16.30
N ALA A 43 10.33 -15.94 17.07
CA ALA A 43 11.34 -14.93 17.34
C ALA A 43 12.56 -15.46 18.13
N HIS A 44 12.37 -16.55 18.89
CA HIS A 44 13.43 -17.20 19.67
C HIS A 44 14.27 -18.19 18.85
N LEU A 45 13.88 -18.50 17.61
CA LEU A 45 14.60 -19.48 16.80
C LEU A 45 15.97 -18.94 16.38
N PRO A 46 17.05 -19.74 16.48
CA PRO A 46 18.35 -19.34 15.98
C PRO A 46 18.30 -19.09 14.48
N GLN A 47 18.90 -18.00 14.03
CA GLN A 47 18.79 -17.53 12.64
C GLN A 47 19.28 -18.54 11.59
N ASN A 48 20.23 -19.40 11.96
CA ASN A 48 20.78 -20.44 11.10
C ASN A 48 20.17 -21.83 11.36
N SER A 49 19.13 -21.92 12.20
CA SER A 49 18.46 -23.19 12.45
C SER A 49 17.66 -23.62 11.23
N ARG A 50 17.51 -24.94 11.06
CA ARG A 50 16.71 -25.51 9.98
C ARG A 50 15.26 -25.02 10.06
N GLU A 51 14.72 -24.90 11.27
CA GLU A 51 13.37 -24.44 11.57
C GLU A 51 13.18 -22.97 11.15
N ALA A 52 14.15 -22.11 11.42
CA ALA A 52 14.10 -20.70 11.00
C ALA A 52 14.11 -20.58 9.46
N ILE A 53 14.92 -21.39 8.77
CA ILE A 53 14.98 -21.42 7.31
C ILE A 53 13.65 -21.92 6.72
N LEU A 54 13.10 -23.01 7.27
CA LEU A 54 11.82 -23.55 6.81
C LEU A 54 10.67 -22.57 7.05
N ALA A 55 10.61 -21.95 8.23
CA ALA A 55 9.61 -20.95 8.55
C ALA A 55 9.69 -19.72 7.63
N TYR A 56 10.91 -19.27 7.29
CA TYR A 56 11.10 -18.18 6.33
C TYR A 56 10.59 -18.55 4.94
N ARG A 57 10.90 -19.76 4.47
CA ARG A 57 10.45 -20.27 3.17
C ARG A 57 8.92 -20.37 3.11
N ASP A 58 8.32 -20.99 4.12
CA ASP A 58 6.87 -21.14 4.27
C ASP A 58 6.17 -19.78 4.28
N GLY A 59 6.65 -18.83 5.08
CA GLY A 59 6.11 -17.46 5.08
C GLY A 59 6.25 -16.74 3.74
N THR A 60 7.34 -16.99 3.00
CA THR A 60 7.55 -16.41 1.67
C THR A 60 6.57 -16.98 0.64
N GLU A 61 6.30 -18.28 0.70
CA GLU A 61 5.33 -18.96 -0.17
C GLU A 61 3.91 -18.45 0.11
N GLN A 62 3.50 -18.44 1.38
CA GLN A 62 2.17 -17.98 1.80
C GLN A 62 1.88 -16.54 1.36
N VAL A 63 2.84 -15.60 1.55
CA VAL A 63 2.62 -14.22 1.13
C VAL A 63 2.60 -14.07 -0.39
N THR A 64 3.37 -14.89 -1.11
CA THR A 64 3.38 -14.87 -2.58
C THR A 64 2.04 -15.37 -3.14
N ASP A 65 1.48 -16.42 -2.55
CA ASP A 65 0.16 -16.91 -2.93
C ASP A 65 -0.93 -15.87 -2.64
N MET A 66 -0.87 -15.22 -1.48
CA MET A 66 -1.81 -14.16 -1.11
C MET A 66 -1.76 -12.99 -2.10
N GLU A 67 -0.56 -12.51 -2.44
CA GLU A 67 -0.37 -11.44 -3.43
C GLU A 67 -0.87 -11.85 -4.82
N TYR A 68 -0.65 -13.09 -5.22
CA TYR A 68 -1.17 -13.62 -6.49
C TYR A 68 -2.70 -13.51 -6.55
N TYR A 69 -3.41 -13.97 -5.51
CA TYR A 69 -4.87 -13.87 -5.47
C TYR A 69 -5.37 -12.41 -5.46
N GLN A 70 -4.66 -11.52 -4.76
CA GLN A 70 -4.97 -10.09 -4.76
C GLN A 70 -4.82 -9.47 -6.14
N GLN A 71 -3.73 -9.79 -6.86
CA GLN A 71 -3.51 -9.33 -8.23
C GLN A 71 -4.61 -9.84 -9.17
N MET A 72 -4.98 -11.12 -9.05
CA MET A 72 -6.08 -11.70 -9.84
C MET A 72 -7.43 -11.03 -9.55
N ALA A 73 -7.72 -10.71 -8.28
CA ALA A 73 -8.91 -9.96 -7.92
C ALA A 73 -8.92 -8.55 -8.54
N LYS A 74 -7.81 -7.80 -8.43
CA LYS A 74 -7.66 -6.47 -9.05
C LYS A 74 -7.84 -6.52 -10.57
N LEU A 75 -7.26 -7.51 -11.25
CA LEU A 75 -7.40 -7.69 -12.70
C LEU A 75 -8.86 -7.98 -13.09
N LYS A 76 -9.54 -8.84 -12.33
CA LYS A 76 -10.96 -9.16 -12.57
C LYS A 76 -11.87 -7.94 -12.40
N HIS A 77 -11.60 -7.09 -11.40
CA HIS A 77 -12.30 -5.82 -11.23
C HIS A 77 -12.04 -4.87 -12.40
N LYS A 78 -10.77 -4.67 -12.78
CA LYS A 78 -10.41 -3.82 -13.92
C LYS A 78 -11.07 -4.24 -15.23
N ILE A 79 -11.11 -5.55 -15.52
CA ILE A 79 -11.79 -6.08 -16.72
C ILE A 79 -13.29 -5.80 -16.67
N ARG A 80 -13.93 -5.93 -15.50
CA ARG A 80 -15.35 -5.60 -15.34
C ARG A 80 -15.61 -4.12 -15.58
N ASP A 81 -14.78 -3.25 -15.00
CA ASP A 81 -14.94 -1.80 -15.11
C ASP A 81 -14.71 -1.34 -16.55
N SER A 82 -13.68 -1.84 -17.23
CA SER A 82 -13.47 -1.57 -18.66
C SER A 82 -14.61 -2.08 -19.54
N LYS A 83 -15.23 -3.22 -19.22
CA LYS A 83 -16.39 -3.72 -19.97
C LYS A 83 -17.65 -2.87 -19.77
N LEU A 84 -17.81 -2.26 -18.59
CA LEU A 84 -18.90 -1.34 -18.31
C LEU A 84 -18.73 -0.01 -19.06
N GLU A 85 -17.50 0.51 -19.15
CA GLU A 85 -17.19 1.67 -19.99
C GLU A 85 -17.36 1.36 -21.48
N LEU A 86 -17.10 0.12 -21.92
CA LEU A 86 -17.34 -0.28 -23.30
C LEU A 86 -18.83 -0.27 -23.69
N ASN A 87 -19.71 -0.71 -22.78
CA ASN A 87 -21.14 -0.78 -23.06
C ASN A 87 -21.83 0.60 -23.00
N SER A 88 -21.24 1.60 -22.33
CA SER A 88 -21.85 2.93 -22.23
C SER A 88 -21.74 3.74 -23.52
N TYR A 89 -20.76 3.44 -24.39
CA TYR A 89 -20.64 4.12 -25.69
C TYR A 89 -21.45 3.46 -26.81
N GLU A 90 -21.86 2.19 -26.68
CA GLU A 90 -22.70 1.51 -27.69
C GLU A 90 -24.19 1.87 -27.57
N THR A 91 -24.61 2.41 -26.43
CA THR A 91 -26.01 2.85 -26.21
C THR A 91 -26.26 4.28 -26.71
N SER A 92 -25.25 4.95 -27.28
CA SER A 92 -25.34 6.35 -27.76
C SER A 92 -25.47 6.51 -29.28
N ALA A 93 -25.44 5.42 -30.05
CA ALA A 93 -25.60 5.45 -31.52
C ALA A 93 -27.09 5.48 -31.91
N GLY A 94 -27.82 6.51 -31.46
CA GLY A 94 -29.24 6.64 -31.75
C GLY A 94 -29.91 7.89 -31.19
N LYS A 95 -29.37 9.08 -31.47
CA LYS A 95 -30.11 10.35 -31.67
C LYS A 95 -29.13 11.51 -31.85
N GLU A 96 -28.97 11.98 -33.09
CA GLU A 96 -28.47 13.32 -33.37
C GLU A 96 -29.57 14.35 -33.09
N ALA A 97 -29.25 15.41 -32.34
CA ALA A 97 -29.21 16.78 -32.87
C ALA A 97 -29.12 17.84 -31.75
N SER A 98 -28.10 18.68 -31.88
CA SER A 98 -28.05 20.12 -31.54
C SER A 98 -27.21 20.59 -30.34
N GLN A 99 -26.22 21.40 -30.72
CA GLN A 99 -25.66 22.60 -30.06
C GLN A 99 -24.54 22.46 -29.01
N ALA A 100 -23.32 22.53 -29.55
CA ALA A 100 -22.26 23.52 -29.26
C ALA A 100 -21.99 24.00 -27.83
N SER A 101 -20.75 23.69 -27.41
CA SER A 101 -19.80 24.56 -26.71
C SER A 101 -20.13 24.98 -25.28
N GLU A 102 -19.45 24.35 -24.31
CA GLU A 102 -18.55 25.08 -23.43
C GLU A 102 -17.47 24.19 -22.81
N ARG A 103 -16.31 24.81 -22.66
CA ARG A 103 -15.00 24.26 -22.37
C ARG A 103 -14.84 24.19 -20.85
N GLY A 104 -15.16 23.05 -20.24
CA GLY A 104 -14.97 22.82 -18.80
C GLY A 104 -14.05 21.62 -18.57
N GLN A 105 -12.87 21.87 -17.99
CA GLN A 105 -12.01 20.82 -17.46
C GLN A 105 -12.70 20.18 -16.25
N ASP A 106 -13.47 19.11 -16.46
CA ASP A 106 -13.90 18.25 -15.38
C ASP A 106 -12.72 17.38 -14.93
N LYS A 107 -11.84 17.99 -14.12
CA LYS A 107 -10.99 17.24 -13.20
C LYS A 107 -11.92 16.61 -12.19
N ILE A 108 -12.22 15.33 -12.39
CA ILE A 108 -12.74 14.44 -11.35
C ILE A 108 -11.95 14.75 -10.06
N PRO A 109 -12.60 15.15 -8.95
CA PRO A 109 -11.88 15.38 -7.72
C PRO A 109 -11.27 14.06 -7.28
N SER A 110 -9.94 13.96 -7.38
CA SER A 110 -9.19 12.80 -6.92
C SER A 110 -9.55 12.56 -5.46
N GLN A 111 -10.24 11.46 -5.18
CA GLN A 111 -10.61 11.03 -3.82
C GLN A 111 -9.40 11.00 -2.86
N THR A 112 -8.18 11.03 -3.39
CA THR A 112 -6.93 11.01 -2.64
C THR A 112 -6.55 12.33 -1.99
N ALA A 113 -7.07 13.49 -2.46
CA ALA A 113 -6.74 14.79 -1.86
C ALA A 113 -7.34 14.98 -0.44
N ASP A 114 -8.44 14.30 -0.13
CA ASP A 114 -9.09 14.34 1.19
C ASP A 114 -8.66 13.17 2.10
N SER A 115 -7.78 12.30 1.61
CA SER A 115 -7.32 11.15 2.38
C SER A 115 -6.50 11.57 3.61
N GLU A 116 -6.58 10.77 4.67
CA GLU A 116 -5.77 10.96 5.87
C GLU A 116 -4.26 10.94 5.54
N VAL A 117 -3.85 10.04 4.65
CA VAL A 117 -2.47 9.90 4.16
C VAL A 117 -1.98 11.15 3.45
N TYR A 118 -2.82 11.79 2.63
CA TYR A 118 -2.47 13.06 1.97
C TYR A 118 -2.26 14.20 2.97
N ARG A 119 -3.15 14.30 3.97
CA ARG A 119 -3.01 15.29 5.05
C ARG A 119 -1.75 15.05 5.88
N TRP A 120 -1.44 13.80 6.16
CA TRP A 120 -0.20 13.43 6.84
C TRP A 120 1.05 13.73 6.00
N LEU A 121 1.03 13.47 4.69
CA LEU A 121 2.15 13.80 3.81
C LEU A 121 2.41 15.31 3.78
N THR A 122 1.35 16.11 3.67
CA THR A 122 1.44 17.56 3.55
C THR A 122 1.77 18.26 4.88
N SER A 123 1.47 17.66 6.03
CA SER A 123 1.90 18.20 7.33
C SER A 123 3.42 18.08 7.54
N HIS A 124 4.04 17.02 7.02
CA HIS A 124 5.49 16.79 7.12
C HIS A 124 6.28 17.44 5.98
N LEU A 125 5.64 17.65 4.84
CA LEU A 125 6.22 18.26 3.64
C LEU A 125 5.37 19.48 3.22
N PRO A 126 5.41 20.60 3.96
CA PRO A 126 4.51 21.73 3.74
C PRO A 126 4.71 22.45 2.40
N HIS A 127 5.85 22.21 1.74
CA HIS A 127 6.17 22.75 0.42
C HIS A 127 6.05 21.71 -0.70
N LEU A 128 5.43 20.56 -0.43
CA LEU A 128 5.18 19.53 -1.42
C LEU A 128 4.18 20.04 -2.45
N ARG A 129 4.54 19.95 -3.73
CA ARG A 129 3.63 20.29 -4.82
C ARG A 129 2.46 19.31 -4.84
N ARG A 130 1.27 19.78 -5.21
CA ARG A 130 0.05 18.97 -5.23
C ARG A 130 0.21 17.71 -6.07
N GLU A 131 0.89 17.81 -7.22
CA GLU A 131 1.11 16.68 -8.12
C GLU A 131 2.00 15.61 -7.48
N ASP A 132 3.06 16.02 -6.78
CA ASP A 132 3.91 15.11 -6.03
C ASP A 132 3.16 14.51 -4.84
N ALA A 133 2.35 15.30 -4.13
CA ALA A 133 1.56 14.85 -2.98
C ALA A 133 0.51 13.81 -3.36
N THR A 134 -0.26 14.06 -4.44
CA THR A 134 -1.22 13.09 -4.98
C THR A 134 -0.50 11.82 -5.39
N ARG A 135 0.57 11.92 -6.20
CA ARG A 135 1.33 10.74 -6.63
C ARG A 135 1.87 9.93 -5.45
N TYR A 136 2.41 10.59 -4.43
CA TYR A 136 2.96 9.90 -3.27
C TYR A 136 1.86 9.23 -2.45
N CYS A 137 0.72 9.90 -2.27
CA CYS A 137 -0.44 9.33 -1.61
C CYS A 137 -0.93 8.08 -2.35
N ASP A 138 -1.06 8.15 -3.68
CA ASP A 138 -1.52 7.04 -4.50
C ASP A 138 -0.57 5.84 -4.36
N CYS A 139 0.75 6.06 -4.47
CA CYS A 139 1.75 5.00 -4.29
C CYS A 139 1.69 4.37 -2.89
N LEU A 140 1.54 5.17 -1.83
CA LEU A 140 1.41 4.64 -0.46
C LEU A 140 0.17 3.79 -0.30
N VAL A 141 -0.99 4.28 -0.74
CA VAL A 141 -2.26 3.56 -0.63
C VAL A 141 -2.23 2.26 -1.46
N GLU A 142 -1.68 2.30 -2.67
CA GLU A 142 -1.51 1.11 -3.52
C GLU A 142 -0.61 0.04 -2.88
N ASP A 143 0.42 0.48 -2.14
CA ASP A 143 1.33 -0.38 -1.38
C ASP A 143 0.74 -0.87 -0.04
N GLY A 144 -0.49 -0.48 0.30
CA GLY A 144 -1.20 -0.87 1.52
C GLY A 144 -0.96 0.04 2.72
N PHE A 145 -0.37 1.22 2.52
CA PHE A 145 -0.24 2.27 3.52
C PHE A 145 -1.43 3.23 3.46
N ASP A 146 -2.62 2.72 3.76
CA ASP A 146 -3.90 3.43 3.69
C ASP A 146 -4.29 4.17 4.98
N SER A 147 -3.49 4.04 6.04
CA SER A 147 -3.75 4.65 7.35
C SER A 147 -2.46 5.23 7.97
N VAL A 148 -2.61 6.34 8.68
CA VAL A 148 -1.48 7.03 9.34
C VAL A 148 -0.82 6.14 10.39
N SER A 149 -1.63 5.44 11.20
CA SER A 149 -1.12 4.53 12.22
C SER A 149 -0.23 3.45 11.63
N PHE A 150 -0.61 2.87 10.48
CA PHE A 150 0.20 1.85 9.82
C PHE A 150 1.47 2.42 9.19
N ILE A 151 1.40 3.65 8.64
CA ILE A 151 2.57 4.39 8.16
C ILE A 151 3.58 4.62 9.29
N GLU A 152 3.13 5.13 10.43
CA GLU A 152 4.00 5.46 11.55
C GLU A 152 4.67 4.22 12.16
N GLU A 153 3.93 3.11 12.26
CA GLU A 153 4.43 1.85 12.80
C GLU A 153 5.40 1.16 11.83
N GLU A 154 5.02 0.97 10.57
CA GLU A 154 5.63 -0.06 9.71
C GLU A 154 6.41 0.47 8.50
N LEU A 155 6.22 1.75 8.11
CA LEU A 155 6.90 2.33 6.95
C LEU A 155 8.43 2.42 7.19
N VAL A 156 9.21 2.05 6.17
CA VAL A 156 10.68 2.18 6.16
C VAL A 156 11.23 2.87 4.93
N GLU A 157 12.53 3.19 4.94
CA GLU A 157 13.18 3.91 3.84
C GLU A 157 13.08 3.21 2.48
N ASP A 158 13.19 1.87 2.47
CA ASP A 158 13.06 1.04 1.27
C ASP A 158 11.68 1.21 0.60
N ASP A 159 10.63 1.52 1.38
CA ASP A 159 9.27 1.68 0.87
C ASP A 159 9.04 3.03 0.16
N LEU A 160 9.97 3.97 0.33
CA LEU A 160 9.86 5.34 -0.17
C LEU A 160 10.69 5.55 -1.44
N ASP A 161 10.99 4.46 -2.17
CA ASP A 161 11.84 4.50 -3.36
C ASP A 161 11.32 5.40 -4.47
N PHE A 162 9.99 5.53 -4.57
CA PHE A 162 9.31 6.43 -5.51
C PHE A 162 9.42 7.93 -5.13
N MET A 163 9.81 8.26 -3.90
CA MET A 163 9.94 9.64 -3.43
C MET A 163 11.27 10.27 -3.81
N LYS A 164 11.24 11.59 -4.03
CA LYS A 164 12.46 12.40 -4.16
C LYS A 164 13.30 12.27 -2.88
N ARG A 165 14.62 12.14 -3.06
CA ARG A 165 15.57 11.91 -1.96
C ARG A 165 15.45 12.93 -0.80
N ALA A 166 15.16 14.20 -1.11
CA ALA A 166 14.97 15.22 -0.08
C ALA A 166 13.71 14.97 0.76
N HIS A 167 12.58 14.63 0.12
CA HIS A 167 11.31 14.34 0.81
C HIS A 167 11.44 13.08 1.66
N ARG A 168 12.06 12.03 1.11
CA ARG A 168 12.33 10.79 1.84
C ARG A 168 13.06 11.04 3.16
N ARG A 169 14.13 11.83 3.14
CA ARG A 169 14.90 12.14 4.36
C ARG A 169 14.06 12.83 5.44
N VAL A 170 13.15 13.73 5.05
CA VAL A 170 12.28 14.41 6.01
C VAL A 170 11.32 13.42 6.66
N ILE A 171 10.68 12.56 5.87
CA ILE A 171 9.76 11.53 6.38
C ILE A 171 10.49 10.54 7.28
N ILE A 172 11.63 9.99 6.84
CA ILE A 172 12.39 9.02 7.63
C ILE A 172 12.87 9.63 8.95
N ARG A 173 13.38 10.86 8.94
CA ARG A 173 13.78 11.55 10.17
C ARG A 173 12.60 11.72 11.14
N HIS A 174 11.41 12.03 10.62
CA HIS A 174 10.21 12.11 11.46
C HIS A 174 9.87 10.76 12.11
N LEU A 175 9.83 9.69 11.31
CA LEU A 175 9.52 8.34 11.79
C LEU A 175 10.56 7.84 12.81
N GLU A 176 11.84 8.15 12.62
CA GLU A 176 12.91 7.82 13.56
C GLU A 176 12.76 8.56 14.89
N ASN A 177 12.42 9.85 14.86
CA ASN A 177 12.20 10.63 16.07
C ASN A 177 11.03 10.07 16.90
N GLN A 178 9.88 9.79 16.27
CA GLN A 178 8.72 9.20 16.94
C GLN A 178 9.03 7.87 17.62
N ARG A 179 9.80 7.00 16.94
CA ARG A 179 10.21 5.70 17.47
C ARG A 179 11.19 5.80 18.63
N ASN A 180 12.00 6.86 18.69
CA ASN A 180 12.92 7.10 19.78
C ASN A 180 12.21 7.68 21.01
N ASP A 181 11.15 8.48 20.83
CA ASP A 181 10.36 9.05 21.93
C ASP A 181 9.44 8.01 22.61
N THR A 182 9.19 6.87 21.97
CA THR A 182 8.33 5.79 22.48
C THR A 182 9.12 4.66 23.18
N ARG A 183 10.44 4.83 23.40
CA ARG A 183 11.32 3.86 24.07
C ARG A 183 11.80 4.36 25.42
#